data_AF-A0A414I2R4-F1
#
_entry.id   AF-A0A414I2R4-F1
#
_cell.length_a   1.000
_cell.length_b   1.000
_cell.length_c   1.000
_cell.angle_alpha   90.00
_cell.angle_beta   90.00
_cell.angle_gamma   90.00
#
_symmetry.space_group_name_H-M   'P 1'
#
loop_
_entity.id
_entity.type
_entity.pdbx_description
1 polymer ?
#
loop_
_entity_poly.entity_id
_entity_poly.type
_entity_poly.pdbx_seq_one_letter_code
_entity_poly.pdbx_strand_id
1 'polypeptide(L)'
;MQEYSVKVTLPDGQVMAVTASESDTLEAVADRFKDYYEDDIILGIVNGRLRELNKKIKSDCELSFVTTADRDGRRTYRRSVVLLLQRAIYDVYGSMTQLHVMHSLGEGYYCQLEKAVECADSQQEKYNEDTDQGSRENSEKSVTEHDIDRIVCSMYTFVEKDLTITKHSAKTQYAEQLFKEKGLHDKERLLHYRRSSRVNLYELDGVVDYFYGFMAPSTGMLKYFDIVPYESGFVLLFPGAHSRSVEPLVTSNKLFHTLDDSREWSKMLGIGTIGSLNDAIAAGRGQEIMLLQEALMEQKIGNLAAQIASDDKKKFVMIAGPSSSGKTSFANRLSIQLIAKGRKPHPLSLDDYYVDRELCPKHPDGSFDFECLESIDVKLFNEDMNRLLKGEAVDMPSFNFKTGKREYRGRKLTLGADDILVIEGIHGLNDRLSQLIPPEHKFKIYISALTQLNIDEHNPLSTTDERLIRRIVRDARTRGTNAMETIAMWPSVRKGERENIFPFQEQADVMFNSALVYELAVLKVYAEPLLFGIERDCPEYLEAKRLLKLLDYFLPMPADGIPNNSLLREFVGGSCFNV
;
A
#
# COMPACT_ATOMS: atom_id res chain seq x y z
N MET A 1 -9.97 -34.48 -31.68
CA MET A 1 -9.60 -33.46 -30.69
C MET A 1 -10.83 -32.58 -30.54
N GLN A 2 -11.35 -32.43 -29.34
CA GLN A 2 -12.57 -31.62 -29.14
C GLN A 2 -12.23 -30.14 -29.38
N GLU A 3 -13.04 -29.47 -30.18
CA GLU A 3 -12.92 -28.05 -30.49
C GLU A 3 -13.93 -27.25 -29.68
N TYR A 4 -13.51 -26.07 -29.21
CA TYR A 4 -14.30 -25.15 -28.41
C TYR A 4 -14.39 -23.79 -29.10
N SER A 5 -15.55 -23.16 -29.00
CA SER A 5 -15.78 -21.79 -29.46
C SER A 5 -15.36 -20.80 -28.39
N VAL A 6 -14.38 -19.95 -28.71
CA VAL A 6 -13.87 -18.91 -27.82
C VAL A 6 -14.24 -17.55 -28.40
N LYS A 7 -15.02 -16.78 -27.65
CA LYS A 7 -15.38 -15.40 -28.00
C LYS A 7 -14.42 -14.45 -27.31
N VAL A 8 -13.52 -13.85 -28.08
CA VAL A 8 -12.50 -12.92 -27.58
C VAL A 8 -12.99 -11.49 -27.71
N THR A 9 -13.09 -10.77 -26.61
CA THR A 9 -13.36 -9.32 -26.58
C THR A 9 -12.05 -8.56 -26.65
N LEU A 10 -11.90 -7.70 -27.66
CA LEU A 10 -10.75 -6.83 -27.90
C LEU A 10 -10.84 -5.53 -27.08
N PRO A 11 -9.73 -4.76 -26.96
CA PRO A 11 -9.71 -3.50 -26.23
C PRO A 11 -10.71 -2.44 -26.73
N ASP A 12 -11.03 -2.44 -28.02
CA ASP A 12 -12.00 -1.56 -28.65
C ASP A 12 -13.47 -2.02 -28.46
N GLY A 13 -13.68 -3.14 -27.78
CA GLY A 13 -14.99 -3.75 -27.55
C GLY A 13 -15.45 -4.68 -28.67
N GLN A 14 -14.69 -4.82 -29.77
CA GLN A 14 -15.02 -5.78 -30.82
C GLN A 14 -14.91 -7.21 -30.29
N VAL A 15 -15.85 -8.07 -30.69
CA VAL A 15 -15.83 -9.50 -30.33
C VAL A 15 -15.46 -10.34 -31.55
N MET A 16 -14.43 -11.15 -31.41
CA MET A 16 -13.97 -12.11 -32.43
C MET A 16 -14.16 -13.54 -31.94
N ALA A 17 -14.71 -14.41 -32.79
CA ALA A 17 -14.82 -15.84 -32.48
C ALA A 17 -13.61 -16.59 -33.06
N VAL A 18 -12.96 -17.40 -32.24
CA VAL A 18 -11.89 -18.31 -32.66
C VAL A 18 -12.17 -19.72 -32.15
N THR A 19 -11.69 -20.70 -32.91
CA THR A 19 -11.71 -22.09 -32.47
C THR A 19 -10.43 -22.41 -31.72
N ALA A 20 -10.58 -23.07 -30.57
CA ALA A 20 -9.46 -23.57 -29.78
C ALA A 20 -9.62 -25.06 -29.51
N SER A 21 -8.51 -25.80 -29.56
CA SER A 21 -8.49 -27.22 -29.22
C SER A 21 -8.43 -27.43 -27.71
N GLU A 22 -8.79 -28.63 -27.23
CA GLU A 22 -8.59 -29.02 -25.82
C GLU A 22 -7.13 -29.01 -25.34
N SER A 23 -6.17 -29.04 -26.28
CA SER A 23 -4.75 -28.88 -26.00
C SER A 23 -4.30 -27.43 -25.95
N ASP A 24 -5.06 -26.50 -26.52
CA ASP A 24 -4.68 -25.08 -26.59
C ASP A 24 -4.70 -24.46 -25.19
N THR A 25 -3.63 -23.73 -24.88
CA THR A 25 -3.54 -22.86 -23.71
C THR A 25 -4.14 -21.50 -24.03
N LEU A 26 -4.47 -20.73 -22.98
CA LEU A 26 -4.84 -19.32 -23.13
C LEU A 26 -3.69 -18.52 -23.76
N GLU A 27 -2.43 -18.91 -23.51
CA GLU A 27 -1.26 -18.36 -24.18
C GLU A 27 -1.30 -18.53 -25.70
N ALA A 28 -1.56 -19.75 -26.17
CA ALA A 28 -1.64 -20.06 -27.60
C ALA A 28 -2.79 -19.32 -28.31
N VAL A 29 -3.83 -18.93 -27.58
CA VAL A 29 -4.87 -18.02 -28.09
C VAL A 29 -4.38 -16.58 -28.03
N ALA A 30 -3.79 -16.12 -26.91
CA ALA A 30 -3.25 -14.78 -26.75
C ALA A 30 -2.24 -14.40 -27.85
N ASP A 31 -1.39 -15.35 -28.26
CA ASP A 31 -0.43 -15.18 -29.37
C ASP A 31 -1.08 -14.72 -30.68
N ARG A 32 -2.32 -15.15 -30.94
CA ARG A 32 -3.08 -14.78 -32.15
C ARG A 32 -3.63 -13.35 -32.09
N PHE A 33 -3.60 -12.72 -30.91
CA PHE A 33 -4.18 -11.41 -30.65
C PHE A 33 -3.15 -10.36 -30.22
N LYS A 34 -1.85 -10.68 -30.14
CA LYS A 34 -0.80 -9.75 -29.65
C LYS A 34 -0.80 -8.40 -30.39
N ASP A 35 -1.03 -8.41 -31.70
CA ASP A 35 -1.00 -7.19 -32.53
C ASP A 35 -2.13 -6.20 -32.23
N TYR A 36 -3.15 -6.61 -31.47
CA TYR A 36 -4.25 -5.75 -31.03
C TYR A 36 -3.96 -5.02 -29.71
N TYR A 37 -2.83 -5.30 -29.06
CA TYR A 37 -2.46 -4.74 -27.76
C TYR A 37 -1.13 -3.99 -27.86
N GLU A 38 -1.08 -2.79 -27.27
CA GLU A 38 0.16 -2.02 -27.14
C GLU A 38 1.15 -2.71 -26.18
N ASP A 39 0.61 -3.22 -25.07
CA ASP A 39 1.35 -3.87 -23.98
C ASP A 39 1.27 -5.40 -24.04
N ASP A 40 2.18 -6.07 -23.33
CA ASP A 40 2.27 -7.53 -23.35
C ASP A 40 1.10 -8.17 -22.60
N ILE A 41 0.36 -9.06 -23.27
CA ILE A 41 -0.70 -9.88 -22.67
C ILE A 41 -0.07 -10.84 -21.67
N ILE A 42 -0.52 -10.81 -20.41
CA ILE A 42 0.06 -11.61 -19.32
C ILE A 42 -0.97 -12.49 -18.58
N LEU A 43 -2.26 -12.16 -18.71
CA LEU A 43 -3.36 -12.92 -18.11
C LEU A 43 -4.59 -12.90 -19.03
N GLY A 44 -5.55 -13.79 -18.75
CA GLY A 44 -6.87 -13.79 -19.39
C GLY A 44 -8.01 -13.77 -18.38
N ILE A 45 -9.14 -13.17 -18.74
CA ILE A 45 -10.41 -13.24 -18.02
C ILE A 45 -11.30 -14.20 -18.78
N VAL A 46 -11.51 -15.40 -18.22
CA VAL A 46 -12.35 -16.45 -18.82
C VAL A 46 -13.67 -16.53 -18.08
N ASN A 47 -14.79 -16.25 -18.75
CA ASN A 47 -16.13 -16.21 -18.17
C ASN A 47 -16.17 -15.38 -16.87
N GLY A 48 -15.64 -14.15 -16.94
CA GLY A 48 -15.55 -13.23 -15.79
C GLY A 48 -14.55 -13.62 -14.71
N ARG A 49 -13.64 -14.58 -14.96
CA ARG A 49 -12.66 -15.04 -13.96
C ARG A 49 -11.23 -14.91 -14.48
N LEU A 50 -10.39 -14.21 -13.72
CA LEU A 50 -8.96 -14.09 -14.01
C LEU A 50 -8.25 -15.46 -14.00
N ARG A 51 -7.38 -15.69 -14.98
CA ARG A 51 -6.66 -16.95 -15.27
C ARG A 51 -5.27 -16.67 -15.83
N GLU A 52 -4.34 -17.58 -15.49
CA GLU A 52 -2.98 -17.62 -16.06
C GLU A 52 -3.00 -18.15 -17.49
N LEU A 53 -2.09 -17.66 -18.31
CA LEU A 53 -1.99 -18.04 -19.72
C LEU A 53 -1.68 -19.54 -19.91
N ASN A 54 -1.00 -20.18 -18.96
CA ASN A 54 -0.72 -21.63 -18.96
C ASN A 54 -1.98 -22.51 -18.82
N LYS A 55 -3.18 -21.94 -18.60
CA LYS A 55 -4.42 -22.73 -18.47
C LYS A 55 -4.93 -23.19 -19.84
N LYS A 56 -5.30 -24.48 -19.91
CA LYS A 56 -5.96 -25.07 -21.07
C LYS A 56 -7.42 -24.65 -21.20
N ILE A 57 -7.89 -24.56 -22.44
CA ILE A 57 -9.29 -24.33 -22.79
C ILE A 57 -10.03 -25.67 -22.76
N LYS A 58 -11.13 -25.75 -22.00
CA LYS A 58 -11.85 -27.00 -21.71
C LYS A 58 -13.35 -26.94 -22.02
N SER A 59 -13.82 -25.81 -22.49
CA SER A 59 -15.22 -25.55 -22.81
C SER A 59 -15.29 -24.28 -23.64
N ASP A 60 -16.42 -24.08 -24.31
CA ASP A 60 -16.76 -22.78 -24.89
C ASP A 60 -16.69 -21.70 -23.80
N CYS A 61 -16.19 -20.53 -24.17
CA CYS A 61 -16.02 -19.44 -23.22
C CYS A 61 -15.96 -18.06 -23.87
N GLU A 62 -16.21 -17.06 -23.04
CA GLU A 62 -15.87 -15.66 -23.29
C GLU A 62 -14.50 -15.37 -22.68
N LEU A 63 -13.67 -14.66 -23.44
CA LEU A 63 -12.29 -14.36 -23.11
C LEU A 63 -12.01 -12.89 -23.36
N SER A 64 -11.37 -12.22 -22.41
CA SER A 64 -10.65 -10.97 -22.65
C SER A 64 -9.24 -11.08 -22.06
N PHE A 65 -8.32 -10.26 -22.53
CA PHE A 65 -6.95 -10.27 -22.05
C PHE A 65 -6.66 -9.11 -21.10
N VAL A 66 -5.67 -9.34 -20.24
CA VAL A 66 -5.13 -8.37 -19.30
C VAL A 66 -3.65 -8.24 -19.59
N THR A 67 -3.18 -7.00 -19.75
CA THR A 67 -1.80 -6.69 -20.14
C THR A 67 -0.93 -6.26 -18.97
N THR A 68 0.37 -6.15 -19.19
CA THR A 68 1.32 -5.60 -18.22
C THR A 68 1.04 -4.13 -17.84
N ALA A 69 0.23 -3.38 -18.59
CA ALA A 69 -0.23 -2.04 -18.20
C ALA A 69 -1.48 -2.05 -17.30
N ASP A 70 -2.19 -3.17 -17.21
CA ASP A 70 -3.33 -3.30 -16.31
C ASP A 70 -2.87 -3.50 -14.85
N ARG A 71 -3.73 -3.13 -13.89
CA ARG A 71 -3.42 -3.27 -12.46
C ARG A 71 -3.07 -4.71 -12.07
N ASP A 72 -3.86 -5.68 -12.52
CA ASP A 72 -3.62 -7.09 -12.21
C ASP A 72 -2.45 -7.68 -13.00
N GLY A 73 -2.20 -7.18 -14.22
CA GLY A 73 -1.02 -7.55 -14.99
C GLY A 73 0.28 -7.04 -14.39
N ARG A 74 0.36 -5.76 -13.99
CA ARG A 74 1.52 -5.22 -13.23
C ARG A 74 1.83 -6.05 -11.99
N ARG A 75 0.81 -6.39 -11.20
CA ARG A 75 0.98 -7.22 -9.99
C ARG A 75 1.48 -8.63 -10.32
N THR A 76 1.02 -9.21 -11.42
CA THR A 76 1.45 -10.53 -11.90
C THR A 76 2.90 -10.50 -12.37
N TYR A 77 3.25 -9.49 -13.14
CA TYR A 77 4.61 -9.23 -13.60
C TYR A 77 5.58 -9.12 -12.41
N ARG A 78 5.30 -8.22 -11.46
CA ARG A 78 6.17 -8.00 -10.28
C ARG A 78 6.42 -9.26 -9.47
N ARG A 79 5.39 -10.05 -9.16
CA ARG A 79 5.54 -11.32 -8.43
C ARG A 79 6.41 -12.32 -9.18
N SER A 80 6.26 -12.37 -10.50
CA SER A 80 7.04 -13.27 -11.35
C SER A 80 8.52 -12.87 -11.39
N VAL A 81 8.81 -11.57 -11.45
CA VAL A 81 10.18 -11.05 -11.34
C VAL A 81 10.77 -11.31 -9.95
N VAL A 82 9.99 -11.24 -8.87
CA VAL A 82 10.46 -11.61 -7.53
C VAL A 82 10.84 -13.10 -7.46
N LEU A 83 10.07 -14.00 -8.09
CA LEU A 83 10.45 -15.41 -8.18
C LEU A 83 11.71 -15.63 -9.04
N LEU A 84 11.84 -14.89 -10.14
CA LEU A 84 13.06 -14.87 -10.97
C LEU A 84 14.28 -14.40 -10.16
N LEU A 85 14.13 -13.34 -9.35
CA LEU A 85 15.18 -12.83 -8.47
C LEU A 85 15.59 -13.88 -7.43
N GLN A 86 14.63 -14.57 -6.80
CA GLN A 86 14.94 -15.68 -5.88
C GLN A 86 15.77 -16.76 -6.57
N ARG A 87 15.42 -17.16 -7.80
CA ARG A 87 16.18 -18.14 -8.55
C ARG A 87 17.59 -17.67 -8.90
N ALA A 88 17.76 -16.39 -9.26
CA ALA A 88 19.07 -15.79 -9.51
C ALA A 88 19.94 -15.69 -8.24
N ILE A 89 19.35 -15.32 -7.10
CA ILE A 89 20.06 -15.32 -5.80
C ILE A 89 20.53 -16.73 -5.44
N TYR A 90 19.67 -17.75 -5.63
CA TYR A 90 20.05 -19.15 -5.43
C TYR A 90 21.16 -19.60 -6.39
N ASP A 91 21.18 -19.08 -7.62
CA ASP A 91 22.26 -19.34 -8.59
C ASP A 91 23.62 -18.78 -8.12
N VAL A 92 23.58 -17.56 -7.57
CA VAL A 92 24.78 -16.81 -7.18
C VAL A 92 25.33 -17.26 -5.83
N TYR A 93 24.45 -17.62 -4.89
CA TYR A 93 24.80 -17.89 -3.49
C TYR A 93 24.37 -19.26 -2.94
N GLY A 94 23.61 -20.05 -3.69
CA GLY A 94 23.03 -21.30 -3.19
C GLY A 94 22.01 -21.08 -2.07
N SER A 95 21.86 -22.08 -1.19
CA SER A 95 20.93 -22.05 -0.06
C SER A 95 21.40 -21.20 1.13
N MET A 96 22.60 -20.61 1.06
CA MET A 96 23.23 -19.86 2.16
C MET A 96 22.69 -18.42 2.31
N THR A 97 21.82 -17.96 1.41
CA THR A 97 21.31 -16.58 1.40
C THR A 97 19.82 -16.57 1.07
N GLN A 98 19.04 -15.84 1.85
CA GLN A 98 17.61 -15.64 1.67
C GLN A 98 17.32 -14.20 1.24
N LEU A 99 16.28 -14.04 0.42
CA LEU A 99 15.77 -12.75 -0.02
C LEU A 99 14.67 -12.29 0.94
N HIS A 100 14.72 -11.04 1.38
CA HIS A 100 13.59 -10.37 2.00
C HIS A 100 13.14 -9.20 1.15
N VAL A 101 11.89 -9.24 0.70
CA VAL A 101 11.24 -8.12 -0.01
C VAL A 101 10.57 -7.24 1.03
N MET A 102 11.12 -6.05 1.23
CA MET A 102 10.84 -5.24 2.41
C MET A 102 9.58 -4.39 2.24
N HIS A 103 9.57 -3.47 1.29
CA HIS A 103 8.46 -2.56 1.05
C HIS A 103 8.54 -1.97 -0.37
N SER A 104 7.44 -1.37 -0.81
CA SER A 104 7.42 -0.64 -2.09
C SER A 104 8.05 0.75 -1.94
N LEU A 105 8.95 1.11 -2.85
CA LEU A 105 9.58 2.42 -2.94
C LEU A 105 9.44 2.93 -4.38
N GLY A 106 8.58 3.92 -4.59
CA GLY A 106 8.18 4.33 -5.94
C GLY A 106 7.56 3.16 -6.71
N GLU A 107 8.07 2.91 -7.92
CA GLU A 107 7.68 1.77 -8.76
C GLU A 107 8.56 0.53 -8.55
N GLY A 108 9.39 0.48 -7.49
CA GLY A 108 10.26 -0.66 -7.16
C GLY A 108 9.96 -1.30 -5.80
N TYR A 109 10.67 -2.39 -5.49
CA TYR A 109 10.71 -3.02 -4.17
C TYR A 109 12.10 -2.91 -3.55
N TYR A 110 12.17 -2.36 -2.35
CA TYR A 110 13.40 -2.44 -1.54
C TYR A 110 13.56 -3.87 -1.03
N CYS A 111 14.76 -4.42 -1.17
CA CYS A 111 15.11 -5.79 -0.88
C CYS A 111 16.38 -5.84 -0.04
N GLN A 112 16.45 -6.82 0.86
CA GLN A 112 17.63 -7.14 1.64
C GLN A 112 17.98 -8.62 1.49
N LEU A 113 19.26 -8.95 1.67
CA LEU A 113 19.74 -10.32 1.71
C LEU A 113 20.15 -10.66 3.15
N GLU A 114 19.69 -11.81 3.61
CA GLU A 114 20.04 -12.35 4.93
C GLU A 114 20.82 -13.66 4.76
N LYS A 115 21.85 -13.89 5.59
CA LYS A 115 22.49 -15.20 5.62
C LYS A 115 21.52 -16.22 6.19
N ALA A 116 21.34 -17.34 5.50
CA ALA A 116 20.51 -18.42 6.02
C ALA A 116 21.12 -18.95 7.33
N VAL A 117 20.30 -19.03 8.37
CA VAL A 117 20.69 -19.68 9.63
C VAL A 117 20.69 -21.18 9.38
N GLU A 118 21.83 -21.86 9.57
CA GLU A 118 21.85 -23.32 9.55
C GLU A 118 20.88 -23.83 10.63
N CYS A 119 19.89 -24.64 10.24
CA CYS A 119 19.06 -25.35 11.19
C CYS A 119 19.98 -26.27 11.98
N ALA A 120 20.31 -25.89 13.22
CA ALA A 120 21.07 -26.74 14.11
C ALA A 120 20.30 -28.05 14.30
N ASP A 121 20.90 -29.16 13.85
CA ASP A 121 20.40 -30.50 14.08
C ASP A 121 20.10 -30.68 15.58
N SER A 122 18.93 -31.23 15.85
CA SER A 122 18.42 -31.60 17.16
C SER A 122 19.47 -32.34 17.98
N GLN A 123 20.09 -31.68 18.96
CA GLN A 123 20.71 -32.31 20.12
C GLN A 123 20.98 -31.31 21.27
N GLN A 124 20.15 -31.44 22.32
CA GLN A 124 20.35 -30.98 23.71
C GLN A 124 20.40 -29.46 23.96
N GLU A 125 19.23 -28.82 23.99
CA GLU A 125 19.04 -27.64 24.85
C GLU A 125 18.90 -28.10 26.31
N LYS A 126 20.00 -28.02 27.06
CA LYS A 126 19.93 -27.88 28.51
C LYS A 126 19.51 -26.44 28.80
N TYR A 127 18.37 -26.29 29.44
CA TYR A 127 17.97 -25.07 30.14
C TYR A 127 19.09 -24.61 31.08
N ASN A 128 19.77 -23.53 30.71
CA ASN A 128 20.42 -22.65 31.67
C ASN A 128 19.64 -21.34 31.65
N GLU A 129 18.77 -21.18 32.64
CA GLU A 129 18.33 -19.87 33.10
C GLU A 129 19.55 -19.16 33.68
N ASP A 130 20.09 -18.20 32.94
CA ASP A 130 20.56 -16.91 33.46
C ASP A 130 21.51 -16.27 32.44
N THR A 131 21.26 -14.98 32.18
CA THR A 131 22.12 -14.02 31.48
C THR A 131 22.41 -14.32 30.00
N ASP A 132 21.62 -13.76 29.09
CA ASP A 132 22.20 -12.89 28.04
C ASP A 132 21.14 -12.00 27.38
N GLN A 133 21.26 -10.67 27.55
CA GLN A 133 20.72 -9.70 26.60
C GLN A 133 21.67 -9.69 25.40
N GLY A 134 21.69 -10.79 24.64
CA GLY A 134 22.48 -10.93 23.43
C GLY A 134 21.73 -10.27 22.26
N SER A 135 22.18 -9.07 21.90
CA SER A 135 21.94 -8.47 20.58
C SER A 135 22.16 -9.50 19.47
N ARG A 136 21.15 -9.74 18.63
CA ARG A 136 21.35 -10.43 17.34
C ARG A 136 22.34 -9.61 16.52
N GLU A 137 23.62 -9.98 16.55
CA GLU A 137 24.65 -9.44 15.67
C GLU A 137 24.23 -9.67 14.20
N ASN A 138 24.35 -8.61 13.39
CA ASN A 138 23.88 -8.48 12.00
C ASN A 138 23.93 -9.78 11.16
N SER A 139 22.76 -10.41 10.98
CA SER A 139 22.51 -11.44 9.96
C SER A 139 22.41 -10.87 8.53
N GLU A 140 22.29 -9.54 8.42
CA GLU A 140 22.25 -8.81 7.15
C GLU A 140 23.55 -8.95 6.37
N LYS A 141 23.42 -9.36 5.11
CA LYS A 141 24.53 -9.46 4.17
C LYS A 141 24.62 -8.18 3.37
N SER A 142 25.72 -7.44 3.54
CA SER A 142 26.04 -6.30 2.67
C SER A 142 26.12 -6.76 1.22
N VAL A 143 25.38 -6.11 0.32
CA VAL A 143 25.38 -6.41 -1.11
C VAL A 143 26.31 -5.43 -1.82
N THR A 144 27.32 -5.95 -2.53
CA THR A 144 28.23 -5.10 -3.32
C THR A 144 27.68 -4.84 -4.72
N GLU A 145 28.21 -3.85 -5.44
CA GLU A 145 27.87 -3.64 -6.86
C GLU A 145 28.18 -4.89 -7.70
N HIS A 146 29.31 -5.56 -7.41
CA HIS A 146 29.67 -6.80 -8.09
C HIS A 146 28.67 -7.95 -7.83
N ASP A 147 28.10 -8.01 -6.64
CA ASP A 147 27.04 -8.96 -6.31
C ASP A 147 25.77 -8.70 -7.12
N ILE A 148 25.38 -7.42 -7.24
CA ILE A 148 24.22 -7.01 -8.04
C ILE A 148 24.42 -7.37 -9.51
N ASP A 149 25.59 -7.06 -10.08
CA ASP A 149 25.91 -7.41 -11.47
C ASP A 149 25.75 -8.91 -11.72
N ARG A 150 26.25 -9.76 -10.81
CA ARG A 150 26.11 -11.21 -10.91
C ARG A 150 24.66 -11.67 -10.86
N ILE A 151 23.86 -11.09 -9.95
CA ILE A 151 22.43 -11.40 -9.83
C ILE A 151 21.70 -10.98 -11.10
N VAL A 152 21.91 -9.76 -11.59
CA VAL A 152 21.28 -9.24 -12.80
C VAL A 152 21.65 -10.08 -14.03
N CYS A 153 22.93 -10.42 -14.21
CA CYS A 153 23.38 -11.33 -15.27
C CYS A 153 22.69 -12.69 -15.20
N SER A 154 22.55 -13.26 -13.99
CA SER A 154 21.85 -14.54 -13.80
C SER A 154 20.36 -14.42 -14.14
N MET A 155 19.68 -13.35 -13.71
CA MET A 155 18.28 -13.09 -14.07
C MET A 155 18.09 -13.00 -15.58
N TYR A 156 18.89 -12.21 -16.30
CA TYR A 156 18.81 -12.10 -17.76
C TYR A 156 19.13 -13.43 -18.47
N THR A 157 20.07 -14.22 -17.94
CA THR A 157 20.34 -15.57 -18.46
C THR A 157 19.09 -16.47 -18.39
N PHE A 158 18.32 -16.38 -17.31
CA PHE A 158 17.07 -17.14 -17.20
C PHE A 158 15.94 -16.57 -18.08
N VAL A 159 15.90 -15.25 -18.31
CA VAL A 159 14.97 -14.64 -19.28
C VAL A 159 15.26 -15.17 -20.68
N GLU A 160 16.52 -15.19 -21.10
CA GLU A 160 16.94 -15.71 -22.42
C GLU A 160 16.61 -17.20 -22.61
N LYS A 161 16.69 -17.99 -21.53
CA LYS A 161 16.31 -19.42 -21.55
C LYS A 161 14.81 -19.68 -21.59
N ASP A 162 13.98 -18.65 -21.38
CA ASP A 162 12.51 -18.72 -21.38
C ASP A 162 11.95 -19.90 -20.56
N LEU A 163 12.41 -20.02 -19.32
CA LEU A 163 12.02 -21.08 -18.40
C LEU A 163 10.55 -20.96 -18.01
N THR A 164 9.82 -22.07 -18.04
CA THR A 164 8.40 -22.12 -17.64
C THR A 164 8.25 -21.95 -16.13
N ILE A 165 7.29 -21.11 -15.72
CA ILE A 165 6.84 -21.01 -14.33
C ILE A 165 5.66 -21.95 -14.13
N THR A 166 5.85 -23.00 -13.32
CA THR A 166 4.82 -24.01 -13.10
C THR A 166 4.05 -23.74 -11.82
N LYS A 167 2.79 -24.19 -11.79
CA LYS A 167 1.89 -24.04 -10.65
C LYS A 167 1.33 -25.37 -10.25
N HIS A 168 1.52 -25.75 -8.99
CA HIS A 168 0.94 -26.95 -8.44
C HIS A 168 0.12 -26.64 -7.18
N SER A 169 -0.98 -27.35 -7.01
CA SER A 169 -1.81 -27.22 -5.81
C SER A 169 -1.34 -28.26 -4.79
N ALA A 170 -1.05 -27.81 -3.57
CA ALA A 170 -0.57 -28.66 -2.48
C ALA A 170 -1.51 -28.54 -1.26
N LYS A 171 -1.43 -29.52 -0.35
CA LYS A 171 -2.06 -29.40 0.97
C LYS A 171 -1.37 -28.28 1.75
N THR A 172 -2.13 -27.49 2.48
CA THR A 172 -1.58 -26.36 3.26
C THR A 172 -0.51 -26.82 4.26
N GLN A 173 -0.76 -27.92 4.98
CA GLN A 173 0.21 -28.53 5.91
C GLN A 173 1.51 -28.96 5.24
N TYR A 174 1.45 -29.43 3.99
CA TYR A 174 2.65 -29.77 3.23
C TYR A 174 3.46 -28.51 2.91
N ALA A 175 2.79 -27.42 2.50
CA ALA A 175 3.45 -26.15 2.22
C ALA A 175 4.05 -25.53 3.49
N GLU A 176 3.35 -25.60 4.63
CA GLU A 176 3.86 -25.18 5.95
C GLU A 176 5.17 -25.90 6.29
N GLN A 177 5.17 -27.24 6.21
CA GLN A 177 6.36 -28.06 6.48
C GLN A 177 7.49 -27.77 5.48
N LEU A 178 7.17 -27.62 4.18
CA LEU A 178 8.15 -27.29 3.14
C LEU A 178 8.89 -25.99 3.45
N PHE A 179 8.18 -24.94 3.87
CA PHE A 179 8.80 -23.65 4.15
C PHE A 179 9.54 -23.63 5.48
N LYS A 180 9.07 -24.40 6.47
CA LYS A 180 9.84 -24.67 7.69
C LYS A 180 11.20 -25.29 7.38
N GLU A 181 11.25 -26.33 6.56
CA GLU A 181 12.49 -27.02 6.16
C GLU A 181 13.44 -26.13 5.37
N LYS A 182 12.90 -25.11 4.69
CA LYS A 182 13.68 -24.08 3.98
C LYS A 182 14.11 -22.89 4.86
N GLY A 183 13.75 -22.89 6.14
CA GLY A 183 14.01 -21.76 7.06
C GLY A 183 13.20 -20.50 6.76
N LEU A 184 12.09 -20.61 6.03
CA LEU A 184 11.17 -19.50 5.70
C LEU A 184 10.04 -19.45 6.74
N HIS A 185 10.40 -19.01 7.95
CA HIS A 185 9.53 -19.08 9.13
C HIS A 185 8.35 -18.11 9.12
N ASP A 186 8.42 -16.97 8.43
CA ASP A 186 7.25 -16.09 8.31
C ASP A 186 6.18 -16.71 7.42
N LYS A 187 6.60 -17.41 6.36
CA LYS A 187 5.70 -18.19 5.50
C LYS A 187 5.12 -19.42 6.22
N GLU A 188 5.94 -20.11 7.02
CA GLU A 188 5.48 -21.19 7.92
C GLU A 188 4.33 -20.68 8.81
N ARG A 189 4.59 -19.61 9.59
CA ARG A 189 3.59 -18.99 10.48
C ARG A 189 2.35 -18.51 9.73
N LEU A 190 2.52 -17.89 8.56
CA LEU A 190 1.38 -17.42 7.76
C LEU A 190 0.47 -18.57 7.34
N LEU A 191 1.06 -19.69 6.91
CA LEU A 191 0.32 -20.87 6.46
C LEU A 191 -0.34 -21.63 7.61
N HIS A 192 0.25 -21.60 8.81
CA HIS A 192 -0.31 -22.19 10.02
C HIS A 192 -1.76 -21.72 10.29
N TYR A 193 -2.02 -20.42 10.12
CA TYR A 193 -3.35 -19.83 10.32
C TYR A 193 -4.27 -19.90 9.09
N ARG A 194 -3.82 -20.53 8.00
CA ARG A 194 -4.58 -20.53 6.75
C ARG A 194 -5.74 -21.52 6.82
N ARG A 195 -6.96 -21.01 6.65
CA ARG A 195 -8.21 -21.82 6.71
C ARG A 195 -8.41 -22.74 5.50
N SER A 196 -7.87 -22.38 4.33
CA SER A 196 -7.97 -23.21 3.14
C SER A 196 -7.15 -24.50 3.31
N SER A 197 -7.71 -25.65 2.96
CA SER A 197 -7.01 -26.94 3.02
C SER A 197 -5.93 -27.11 1.95
N ARG A 198 -5.95 -26.24 0.93
CA ARG A 198 -5.00 -26.24 -0.18
C ARG A 198 -4.50 -24.85 -0.50
N VAL A 199 -3.25 -24.79 -0.93
CA VAL A 199 -2.60 -23.60 -1.48
C VAL A 199 -2.05 -23.88 -2.88
N ASN A 200 -1.70 -22.83 -3.60
CA ASN A 200 -0.99 -22.95 -4.88
C ASN A 200 0.45 -22.52 -4.65
N LEU A 201 1.38 -23.41 -4.99
CA LEU A 201 2.81 -23.16 -5.00
C LEU A 201 3.25 -22.95 -6.45
N TYR A 202 4.23 -22.07 -6.62
CA TYR A 202 4.88 -21.80 -7.90
C TYR A 202 6.30 -22.33 -7.86
N GLU A 203 6.75 -22.87 -8.98
CA GLU A 203 8.09 -23.42 -9.11
C GLU A 203 8.76 -22.89 -10.38
N LEU A 204 10.01 -22.45 -10.22
CA LEU A 204 10.91 -22.02 -11.27
C LEU A 204 12.26 -22.70 -11.07
N ASP A 205 12.60 -23.67 -11.93
CA ASP A 205 13.90 -24.35 -11.94
C ASP A 205 14.32 -24.87 -10.54
N GLY A 206 13.43 -25.63 -9.89
CA GLY A 206 13.63 -26.18 -8.55
C GLY A 206 13.37 -25.20 -7.39
N VAL A 207 13.27 -23.90 -7.64
CA VAL A 207 12.89 -22.91 -6.63
C VAL A 207 11.38 -22.87 -6.49
N VAL A 208 10.88 -23.36 -5.35
CA VAL A 208 9.45 -23.40 -5.00
C VAL A 208 9.11 -22.32 -3.98
N ASP A 209 8.06 -21.54 -4.25
CA ASP A 209 7.56 -20.48 -3.37
C ASP A 209 6.01 -20.35 -3.41
N TYR A 210 5.46 -19.68 -2.39
CA TYR A 210 4.07 -19.29 -2.26
C TYR A 210 3.92 -17.79 -2.53
N PHE A 211 2.99 -17.44 -3.44
CA PHE A 211 2.68 -16.06 -3.76
C PHE A 211 1.20 -15.74 -3.67
N TYR A 212 0.94 -14.49 -3.28
CA TYR A 212 -0.40 -13.94 -3.22
C TYR A 212 -0.90 -13.47 -4.59
N GLY A 213 -1.08 -14.37 -5.57
CA GLY A 213 -1.56 -13.95 -6.89
C GLY A 213 -1.40 -14.96 -8.02
N PHE A 214 -1.49 -14.46 -9.24
CA PHE A 214 -1.13 -15.16 -10.47
C PHE A 214 0.31 -14.83 -10.86
N MET A 215 0.89 -15.66 -11.73
CA MET A 215 2.24 -15.49 -12.29
C MET A 215 2.21 -15.44 -13.82
N ALA A 216 3.26 -14.87 -14.40
CA ALA A 216 3.57 -14.98 -15.82
C ALA A 216 3.79 -16.46 -16.21
N PRO A 217 3.54 -16.83 -17.47
CA PRO A 217 3.73 -18.21 -17.95
C PRO A 217 5.19 -18.66 -17.94
N SER A 218 6.13 -17.76 -18.23
CA SER A 218 7.56 -18.06 -18.35
C SER A 218 8.43 -16.83 -18.02
N THR A 219 9.74 -17.07 -17.85
CA THR A 219 10.73 -16.00 -17.63
C THR A 219 11.00 -15.15 -18.87
N GLY A 220 10.75 -15.65 -20.09
CA GLY A 220 10.96 -14.90 -21.32
C GLY A 220 10.05 -13.68 -21.47
N MET A 221 8.95 -13.62 -20.70
CA MET A 221 8.09 -12.44 -20.60
C MET A 221 8.65 -11.34 -19.68
N LEU A 222 9.60 -11.66 -18.81
CA LEU A 222 10.07 -10.78 -17.73
C LEU A 222 11.27 -9.94 -18.17
N LYS A 223 11.12 -9.15 -19.23
CA LYS A 223 12.24 -8.47 -19.92
C LYS A 223 12.65 -7.13 -19.33
N TYR A 224 11.75 -6.52 -18.56
CA TYR A 224 11.87 -5.14 -18.10
C TYR A 224 11.97 -5.13 -16.58
N PHE A 225 13.18 -5.21 -16.06
CA PHE A 225 13.50 -5.00 -14.65
C PHE A 225 14.93 -4.49 -14.54
N ASP A 226 15.25 -3.89 -13.41
CA ASP A 226 16.63 -3.51 -13.08
C ASP A 226 16.85 -3.62 -11.57
N ILE A 227 18.10 -3.65 -11.14
CA ILE A 227 18.47 -3.66 -9.72
C ILE A 227 19.48 -2.54 -9.48
N VAL A 228 19.17 -1.65 -8.54
CA VAL A 228 20.07 -0.58 -8.14
C VAL A 228 20.48 -0.74 -6.67
N PRO A 229 21.77 -0.60 -6.32
CA PRO A 229 22.19 -0.55 -4.92
C PRO A 229 21.49 0.60 -4.20
N TYR A 230 21.03 0.36 -2.98
CA TYR A 230 20.33 1.38 -2.21
C TYR A 230 20.44 1.09 -0.71
N GLU A 231 20.99 2.02 0.04
CA GLU A 231 21.22 1.89 1.49
C GLU A 231 21.97 0.58 1.82
N SER A 232 21.51 -0.22 2.78
CA SER A 232 22.13 -1.53 3.11
C SER A 232 21.74 -2.67 2.17
N GLY A 233 20.89 -2.43 1.17
CA GLY A 233 20.34 -3.43 0.28
C GLY A 233 20.30 -2.97 -1.17
N PHE A 234 19.20 -3.28 -1.86
CA PHE A 234 18.99 -2.86 -3.24
C PHE A 234 17.51 -2.65 -3.55
N VAL A 235 17.21 -1.91 -4.61
CA VAL A 235 15.84 -1.77 -5.12
C VAL A 235 15.71 -2.55 -6.42
N LEU A 236 14.76 -3.50 -6.43
CA LEU A 236 14.29 -4.15 -7.65
C LEU A 236 13.28 -3.23 -8.34
N LEU A 237 13.64 -2.70 -9.50
CA LEU A 237 12.86 -1.76 -10.30
C LEU A 237 11.99 -2.48 -11.32
N PHE A 238 10.80 -1.93 -11.54
CA PHE A 238 9.81 -2.44 -12.48
C PHE A 238 9.39 -1.35 -13.47
N PRO A 239 8.62 -1.72 -14.51
CA PRO A 239 7.96 -0.73 -15.34
C PRO A 239 6.93 0.09 -14.56
N GLY A 240 6.86 1.38 -14.92
CA GLY A 240 5.92 2.36 -14.38
C GLY A 240 4.67 2.49 -15.26
N ALA A 241 4.43 3.70 -15.78
CA ALA A 241 3.31 3.97 -16.69
C ALA A 241 3.48 3.29 -18.05
N HIS A 242 4.73 3.18 -18.53
CA HIS A 242 5.09 2.51 -19.77
C HIS A 242 5.58 1.10 -19.47
N SER A 243 4.82 0.07 -19.87
CA SER A 243 5.07 -1.31 -19.41
C SER A 243 6.34 -1.97 -19.96
N ARG A 244 6.94 -1.38 -21.01
CA ARG A 244 8.13 -1.86 -21.72
C ARG A 244 9.42 -1.07 -21.41
N SER A 245 9.42 -0.30 -20.34
CA SER A 245 10.60 0.44 -19.86
C SER A 245 10.62 0.47 -18.35
N VAL A 246 11.79 0.23 -17.76
CA VAL A 246 11.97 0.31 -16.31
C VAL A 246 11.85 1.75 -15.86
N GLU A 247 11.07 2.00 -14.80
CA GLU A 247 10.96 3.32 -14.19
C GLU A 247 12.18 3.56 -13.29
N PRO A 248 12.90 4.68 -13.43
CA PRO A 248 14.05 4.98 -12.58
C PRO A 248 13.62 5.20 -11.13
N LEU A 249 14.52 4.89 -10.19
CA LEU A 249 14.30 5.18 -8.79
C LEU A 249 14.36 6.69 -8.54
N VAL A 250 13.22 7.27 -8.15
CA VAL A 250 13.11 8.66 -7.67
C VAL A 250 12.66 8.64 -6.22
N THR A 251 13.55 9.01 -5.29
CA THR A 251 13.30 9.00 -3.84
C THR A 251 14.12 10.10 -3.16
N SER A 252 13.61 10.68 -2.08
CA SER A 252 14.34 11.64 -1.24
C SER A 252 14.99 11.02 0.01
N ASN A 253 14.94 9.69 0.11
CA ASN A 253 15.24 8.88 1.30
C ASN A 253 14.30 9.08 2.49
N LYS A 254 13.52 10.18 2.60
CA LYS A 254 12.57 10.38 3.73
C LYS A 254 11.52 9.28 3.83
N LEU A 255 10.92 8.91 2.69
CA LEU A 255 9.92 7.83 2.64
C LEU A 255 10.54 6.50 3.06
N PHE A 256 11.76 6.22 2.57
CA PHE A 256 12.51 5.04 2.94
C PHE A 256 12.76 4.99 4.45
N HIS A 257 13.38 6.02 5.05
CA HIS A 257 13.65 6.06 6.48
C HIS A 257 12.38 5.97 7.33
N THR A 258 11.26 6.57 6.87
CA THR A 258 9.98 6.46 7.58
C THR A 258 9.45 5.01 7.60
N LEU A 259 9.59 4.30 6.48
CA LEU A 259 9.22 2.89 6.36
C LEU A 259 10.16 2.00 7.18
N ASP A 260 11.46 2.27 7.11
CA ASP A 260 12.50 1.51 7.80
C ASP A 260 12.39 1.65 9.33
N ASP A 261 12.29 2.89 9.84
CA ASP A 261 12.03 3.16 11.26
C ASP A 261 10.79 2.42 11.76
N SER A 262 9.69 2.48 10.98
CA SER A 262 8.45 1.81 11.34
C SER A 262 8.61 0.28 11.41
N ARG A 263 9.45 -0.28 10.54
CA ARG A 263 9.74 -1.72 10.54
C ARG A 263 10.63 -2.12 11.73
N GLU A 264 11.66 -1.35 12.05
CA GLU A 264 12.52 -1.63 13.21
C GLU A 264 11.70 -1.67 14.50
N TRP A 265 10.75 -0.74 14.66
CA TRP A 265 9.77 -0.81 15.75
C TRP A 265 8.97 -2.11 15.74
N SER A 266 8.41 -2.49 14.59
CA SER A 266 7.65 -3.74 14.44
C SER A 266 8.49 -4.99 14.75
N LYS A 267 9.77 -5.01 14.37
CA LYS A 267 10.74 -6.07 14.71
C LYS A 267 11.01 -6.11 16.22
N MET A 268 11.21 -4.96 16.87
CA MET A 268 11.41 -4.88 18.32
C MET A 268 10.22 -5.44 19.10
N LEU A 269 9.00 -5.31 18.57
CA LEU A 269 7.80 -5.91 19.15
C LEU A 269 7.64 -7.41 18.88
N GLY A 270 8.49 -7.97 18.00
CA GLY A 270 8.35 -9.33 17.50
C GLY A 270 7.18 -9.52 16.54
N ILE A 271 6.74 -8.45 15.87
CA ILE A 271 5.53 -8.42 15.02
C ILE A 271 5.88 -7.77 13.66
N GLY A 272 6.78 -8.39 12.90
CA GLY A 272 7.20 -7.90 11.58
C GLY A 272 6.34 -8.40 10.40
N THR A 273 5.57 -9.46 10.62
CA THR A 273 4.77 -10.14 9.58
C THR A 273 3.37 -10.49 10.07
N ILE A 274 2.45 -10.73 9.14
CA ILE A 274 1.07 -11.16 9.48
C ILE A 274 1.08 -12.44 10.32
N GLY A 275 1.95 -13.40 10.01
CA GLY A 275 2.11 -14.63 10.79
C GLY A 275 2.48 -14.34 12.25
N SER A 276 3.48 -13.48 12.49
CA SER A 276 3.88 -13.08 13.84
C SER A 276 2.80 -12.28 14.60
N LEU A 277 2.01 -11.46 13.91
CA LEU A 277 0.84 -10.80 14.49
C LEU A 277 -0.21 -11.83 14.92
N ASN A 278 -0.49 -12.82 14.07
CA ASN A 278 -1.44 -13.87 14.38
C ASN A 278 -1.00 -14.73 15.57
N ASP A 279 0.30 -15.06 15.68
CA ASP A 279 0.87 -15.72 16.86
C ASP A 279 0.57 -14.93 18.14
N ALA A 280 0.80 -13.61 18.10
CA ALA A 280 0.56 -12.76 19.24
C ALA A 280 -0.95 -12.66 19.58
N ILE A 281 -1.83 -12.58 18.58
CA ILE A 281 -3.30 -12.61 18.78
C ILE A 281 -3.74 -13.95 19.38
N ALA A 282 -3.28 -15.08 18.81
CA ALA A 282 -3.63 -16.42 19.27
C ALA A 282 -3.15 -16.69 20.71
N ALA A 283 -2.01 -16.11 21.09
CA ALA A 283 -1.48 -16.14 22.46
C ALA A 283 -2.20 -15.19 23.44
N GLY A 284 -3.25 -14.47 23.01
CA GLY A 284 -4.01 -13.55 23.86
C GLY A 284 -3.34 -12.18 24.07
N ARG A 285 -2.28 -11.86 23.32
CA ARG A 285 -1.54 -10.58 23.44
C ARG A 285 -2.11 -9.44 22.59
N GLY A 286 -3.27 -9.62 21.94
CA GLY A 286 -3.87 -8.58 21.09
C GLY A 286 -4.06 -7.22 21.78
N GLN A 287 -4.53 -7.22 23.03
CA GLN A 287 -4.70 -5.99 23.81
C GLN A 287 -3.37 -5.31 24.16
N GLU A 288 -2.34 -6.09 24.46
CA GLU A 288 -0.99 -5.58 24.75
C GLU A 288 -0.41 -4.85 23.53
N ILE A 289 -0.50 -5.47 22.35
CA ILE A 289 -0.05 -4.91 21.07
C ILE A 289 -0.76 -3.58 20.80
N MET A 290 -2.07 -3.56 21.02
CA MET A 290 -2.90 -2.36 20.83
C MET A 290 -2.42 -1.22 21.74
N LEU A 291 -2.28 -1.49 23.04
CA LEU A 291 -1.81 -0.48 24.01
C LEU A 291 -0.42 0.06 23.65
N LEU A 292 0.49 -0.83 23.27
CA LEU A 292 1.86 -0.47 22.92
C LEU A 292 1.93 0.38 21.66
N GLN A 293 1.18 0.03 20.62
CA GLN A 293 1.12 0.81 19.39
C GLN A 293 0.46 2.17 19.57
N GLU A 294 -0.59 2.26 20.38
CA GLU A 294 -1.22 3.54 20.69
C GLU A 294 -0.30 4.45 21.53
N ALA A 295 0.46 3.88 22.47
CA ALA A 295 1.46 4.60 23.23
C ALA A 295 2.59 5.15 22.31
N LEU A 296 3.08 4.34 21.38
CA LEU A 296 4.08 4.76 20.39
C LEU A 296 3.53 5.85 19.47
N MET A 297 2.28 5.72 19.00
CA MET A 297 1.61 6.72 18.18
C MET A 297 1.49 8.05 18.93
N GLU A 298 1.06 8.03 20.19
CA GLU A 298 0.95 9.23 21.02
C GLU A 298 2.31 9.89 21.27
N GLN A 299 3.35 9.09 21.54
CA GLN A 299 4.71 9.60 21.70
C GLN A 299 5.21 10.29 20.42
N LYS A 300 4.98 9.70 19.24
CA LYS A 300 5.39 10.28 17.95
C LYS A 300 4.69 11.62 17.70
N ILE A 301 3.38 11.72 17.96
CA ILE A 301 2.62 12.98 17.81
C ILE A 301 3.14 14.03 18.82
N GLY A 302 3.39 13.64 20.07
CA GLY A 302 3.94 14.53 21.10
C GLY A 302 5.34 15.07 20.78
N ASN A 303 6.21 14.22 20.24
CA ASN A 303 7.55 14.62 19.78
C ASN A 303 7.47 15.62 18.62
N LEU A 304 6.58 15.36 17.65
CA LEU A 304 6.35 16.27 16.53
C LEU A 304 5.78 17.62 16.99
N ALA A 305 4.83 17.61 17.93
CA ALA A 305 4.31 18.82 18.53
C ALA A 305 5.40 19.61 19.27
N ALA A 306 6.31 18.93 19.98
CA ALA A 306 7.45 19.56 20.63
C ALA A 306 8.42 20.19 19.63
N GLN A 307 8.70 19.50 18.51
CA GLN A 307 9.52 20.04 17.42
C GLN A 307 8.89 21.31 16.83
N ILE A 308 7.61 21.27 16.48
CA ILE A 308 6.88 22.43 15.93
C ILE A 308 6.86 23.57 16.95
N ALA A 309 6.56 23.27 18.21
CA ALA A 309 6.47 24.27 19.27
C ALA A 309 7.84 24.84 19.67
N SER A 310 8.97 24.25 19.26
CA SER A 310 10.30 24.80 19.54
C SER A 310 10.67 26.02 18.68
N ASP A 311 9.92 26.27 17.59
CA ASP A 311 10.13 27.41 16.71
C ASP A 311 8.89 28.33 16.70
N ASP A 312 8.97 29.45 17.42
CA ASP A 312 7.93 30.48 17.52
C ASP A 312 7.54 31.11 16.17
N LYS A 313 8.40 30.97 15.15
CA LYS A 313 8.09 31.50 13.81
C LYS A 313 7.04 30.64 13.12
N LYS A 314 6.87 29.36 13.50
CA LYS A 314 5.90 28.46 12.85
C LYS A 314 4.47 28.87 13.22
N LYS A 315 3.74 29.34 12.22
CA LYS A 315 2.34 29.80 12.33
C LYS A 315 1.37 28.93 11.55
N PHE A 316 1.85 28.17 10.57
CA PHE A 316 1.03 27.29 9.75
C PHE A 316 1.63 25.89 9.72
N VAL A 317 0.91 24.92 10.30
CA VAL A 317 1.20 23.50 10.15
C VAL A 317 0.34 22.98 9.00
N MET A 318 0.97 22.66 7.88
CA MET A 318 0.32 22.23 6.64
C MET A 318 0.36 20.70 6.56
N ILE A 319 -0.79 20.04 6.63
CA ILE A 319 -0.92 18.58 6.63
C ILE A 319 -1.55 18.14 5.31
N ALA A 320 -0.84 17.34 4.52
CA ALA A 320 -1.42 16.68 3.36
C ALA A 320 -1.12 15.19 3.36
N GLY A 321 -1.92 14.45 2.62
CA GLY A 321 -1.85 13.01 2.58
C GLY A 321 -3.00 12.43 1.77
N PRO A 322 -2.82 11.22 1.24
CA PRO A 322 -3.82 10.58 0.41
C PRO A 322 -5.14 10.27 1.13
N SER A 323 -6.11 9.74 0.39
CA SER A 323 -7.38 9.30 0.97
C SER A 323 -7.14 8.21 2.03
N SER A 324 -7.90 8.29 3.13
CA SER A 324 -7.82 7.37 4.28
C SER A 324 -6.45 7.34 5.01
N SER A 325 -5.65 8.40 4.92
CA SER A 325 -4.42 8.53 5.71
C SER A 325 -4.65 8.99 7.16
N GLY A 326 -5.87 9.40 7.55
CA GLY A 326 -6.18 9.84 8.90
C GLY A 326 -5.84 11.31 9.20
N LYS A 327 -5.77 12.17 8.17
CA LYS A 327 -5.44 13.61 8.28
C LYS A 327 -6.24 14.33 9.37
N THR A 328 -7.56 14.24 9.30
CA THR A 328 -8.46 14.99 10.19
C THR A 328 -8.31 14.52 11.64
N SER A 329 -8.23 13.20 11.88
CA SER A 329 -7.95 12.67 13.23
C SER A 329 -6.57 13.08 13.74
N PHE A 330 -5.55 13.00 12.89
CA PHE A 330 -4.19 13.41 13.23
C PHE A 330 -4.08 14.90 13.54
N ALA A 331 -4.72 15.78 12.75
CA ALA A 331 -4.76 17.21 12.97
C ALA A 331 -5.37 17.57 14.34
N ASN A 332 -6.45 16.88 14.73
CA ASN A 332 -7.07 17.04 16.05
C ASN A 332 -6.12 16.58 17.17
N ARG A 333 -5.51 15.41 17.06
CA ARG A 333 -4.55 14.91 18.06
C ARG A 333 -3.32 15.81 18.20
N LEU A 334 -2.75 16.23 17.07
CA LEU A 334 -1.62 17.15 17.04
C LEU A 334 -1.98 18.48 17.72
N SER A 335 -3.20 18.97 17.51
CA SER A 335 -3.69 20.17 18.18
C SER A 335 -3.73 20.01 19.70
N ILE A 336 -4.21 18.88 20.22
CA ILE A 336 -4.17 18.61 21.67
C ILE A 336 -2.73 18.60 22.20
N GLN A 337 -1.80 17.97 21.48
CA GLN A 337 -0.39 17.95 21.86
C GLN A 337 0.25 19.34 21.81
N LEU A 338 -0.09 20.17 20.81
CA LEU A 338 0.37 21.56 20.72
C LEU A 338 -0.15 22.41 21.91
N ILE A 339 -1.39 22.21 22.36
CA ILE A 339 -1.91 22.83 23.58
C ILE A 339 -1.07 22.45 24.80
N ALA A 340 -0.72 21.16 24.93
CA ALA A 340 0.15 20.69 26.01
C ALA A 340 1.58 21.27 25.95
N LYS A 341 1.99 21.83 24.79
CA LYS A 341 3.26 22.55 24.60
C LYS A 341 3.10 24.08 24.66
N GLY A 342 1.95 24.59 25.12
CA GLY A 342 1.71 26.02 25.32
C GLY A 342 1.28 26.80 24.08
N ARG A 343 0.99 26.12 22.96
CA ARG A 343 0.45 26.75 21.75
C ARG A 343 -1.08 26.80 21.78
N LYS A 344 -1.65 27.67 20.94
CA LYS A 344 -3.10 27.80 20.73
C LYS A 344 -3.45 27.40 19.29
N PRO A 345 -3.62 26.10 19.01
CA PRO A 345 -3.90 25.62 17.67
C PRO A 345 -5.32 25.91 17.24
N HIS A 346 -5.47 26.28 15.97
CA HIS A 346 -6.73 26.48 15.28
C HIS A 346 -6.81 25.50 14.10
N PRO A 347 -7.51 24.36 14.25
CA PRO A 347 -7.75 23.45 13.14
C PRO A 347 -8.55 24.14 12.04
N LEU A 348 -8.11 23.95 10.80
CA LEU A 348 -8.73 24.47 9.59
C LEU A 348 -8.68 23.40 8.49
N SER A 349 -9.81 23.11 7.86
CA SER A 349 -9.84 22.28 6.66
C SER A 349 -9.64 23.15 5.43
N LEU A 350 -8.78 22.72 4.50
CA LEU A 350 -8.66 23.39 3.20
C LEU A 350 -9.96 23.30 2.39
N ASP A 351 -10.81 22.31 2.68
CA ASP A 351 -12.10 22.17 2.03
C ASP A 351 -13.00 23.40 2.28
N ASP A 352 -12.82 24.12 3.40
CA ASP A 352 -13.55 25.35 3.68
C ASP A 352 -13.22 26.48 2.67
N TYR A 353 -12.13 26.33 1.91
CA TYR A 353 -11.70 27.26 0.86
C TYR A 353 -12.06 26.79 -0.55
N TYR A 354 -12.86 25.73 -0.72
CA TYR A 354 -13.41 25.38 -2.04
C TYR A 354 -14.13 26.58 -2.69
N VAL A 355 -13.98 26.72 -4.00
CA VAL A 355 -14.82 27.62 -4.80
C VAL A 355 -16.26 27.09 -4.84
N ASP A 356 -17.23 27.96 -5.13
CA ASP A 356 -18.60 27.51 -5.38
C ASP A 356 -18.62 26.45 -6.48
N ARG A 357 -19.42 25.40 -6.32
CA ARG A 357 -19.43 24.20 -7.19
C ARG A 357 -19.53 24.53 -8.67
N GLU A 358 -20.26 25.58 -9.03
CA GLU A 358 -20.43 26.02 -10.41
C GLU A 358 -19.17 26.60 -11.05
N LEU A 359 -18.21 27.06 -10.24
CA LEU A 359 -16.91 27.59 -10.64
C LEU A 359 -15.81 26.51 -10.65
N CYS A 360 -16.10 25.33 -10.09
CA CYS A 360 -15.15 24.23 -10.04
C CYS A 360 -14.79 23.79 -11.47
N PRO A 361 -13.49 23.59 -11.79
CA PRO A 361 -13.07 23.05 -13.06
C PRO A 361 -13.76 21.73 -13.39
N LYS A 362 -13.86 21.44 -14.69
CA LYS A 362 -14.46 20.20 -15.19
C LYS A 362 -13.42 19.38 -15.94
N HIS A 363 -13.51 18.07 -15.78
CA HIS A 363 -12.82 17.10 -16.61
C HIS A 363 -13.31 17.19 -18.08
N PRO A 364 -12.57 16.61 -19.04
CA PRO A 364 -12.96 16.58 -20.45
C PRO A 364 -14.34 15.93 -20.72
N ASP A 365 -14.79 15.04 -19.83
CA ASP A 365 -16.10 14.39 -19.90
C ASP A 365 -17.26 15.25 -19.33
N GLY A 366 -16.95 16.46 -18.84
CA GLY A 366 -17.92 17.39 -18.28
C GLY A 366 -18.24 17.20 -16.79
N SER A 367 -17.68 16.17 -16.14
CA SER A 367 -17.78 15.98 -14.69
C SER A 367 -16.85 16.97 -13.95
N PHE A 368 -17.16 17.30 -12.69
CA PHE A 368 -16.36 18.24 -11.91
C PHE A 368 -15.07 17.61 -11.39
N ASP A 369 -13.96 18.34 -11.49
CA ASP A 369 -12.66 17.98 -10.93
C ASP A 369 -12.50 18.61 -9.54
N PHE A 370 -13.02 17.94 -8.51
CA PHE A 370 -12.96 18.43 -7.12
C PHE A 370 -11.58 18.24 -6.46
N GLU A 371 -10.64 17.58 -7.14
CA GLU A 371 -9.33 17.23 -6.59
C GLU A 371 -8.20 18.11 -7.16
N CYS A 372 -8.47 18.90 -8.21
CA CYS A 372 -7.50 19.86 -8.76
C CYS A 372 -7.31 21.07 -7.84
N LEU A 373 -6.11 21.68 -7.86
CA LEU A 373 -5.81 22.83 -7.01
C LEU A 373 -6.76 24.01 -7.28
N GLU A 374 -7.18 24.19 -8.53
CA GLU A 374 -8.07 25.25 -8.98
C GLU A 374 -9.50 25.12 -8.44
N SER A 375 -9.85 23.99 -7.81
CA SER A 375 -11.07 23.86 -7.02
C SER A 375 -10.98 24.64 -5.69
N ILE A 376 -9.78 24.94 -5.20
CA ILE A 376 -9.55 25.79 -4.02
C ILE A 376 -9.39 27.24 -4.46
N ASP A 377 -9.99 28.16 -3.71
CA ASP A 377 -9.76 29.59 -3.87
C ASP A 377 -8.41 29.97 -3.27
N VAL A 378 -7.36 29.67 -4.03
CA VAL A 378 -5.96 29.94 -3.68
C VAL A 378 -5.74 31.42 -3.38
N LYS A 379 -6.46 32.32 -4.07
CA LYS A 379 -6.35 33.76 -3.85
C LYS A 379 -6.87 34.12 -2.46
N LEU A 380 -8.11 33.75 -2.14
CA LEU A 380 -8.68 34.03 -0.82
C LEU A 380 -7.84 33.39 0.29
N PHE A 381 -7.40 32.14 0.09
CA PHE A 381 -6.54 31.46 1.06
C PHE A 381 -5.28 32.26 1.39
N ASN A 382 -4.53 32.71 0.37
CA ASN A 382 -3.31 33.50 0.60
C ASN A 382 -3.60 34.87 1.21
N GLU A 383 -4.70 35.53 0.82
CA GLU A 383 -5.11 36.81 1.41
C GLU A 383 -5.42 36.65 2.90
N ASP A 384 -6.22 35.67 3.27
CA ASP A 384 -6.60 35.39 4.65
C ASP A 384 -5.39 35.01 5.51
N MET A 385 -4.54 34.09 5.04
CA MET A 385 -3.36 33.66 5.80
C MET A 385 -2.38 34.82 6.04
N ASN A 386 -2.19 35.71 5.07
CA ASN A 386 -1.32 36.89 5.23
C ASN A 386 -1.92 37.93 6.18
N ARG A 387 -3.25 38.12 6.17
CA ARG A 387 -3.94 39.00 7.12
C ARG A 387 -3.83 38.45 8.55
N LEU A 388 -4.01 37.14 8.71
CA LEU A 388 -3.80 36.45 9.99
C LEU A 388 -2.36 36.60 10.49
N LEU A 389 -1.33 36.47 9.63
CA LEU A 389 0.06 36.73 9.99
C LEU A 389 0.30 38.16 10.49
N LYS A 390 -0.42 39.15 9.95
CA LYS A 390 -0.35 40.55 10.37
C LYS A 390 -1.14 40.83 11.66
N GLY A 391 -1.79 39.83 12.25
CA GLY A 391 -2.64 39.99 13.43
C GLY A 391 -3.99 40.64 13.12
N GLU A 392 -4.43 40.65 11.86
CA GLU A 392 -5.74 41.15 11.48
C GLU A 392 -6.84 40.10 11.72
N ALA A 393 -8.07 40.57 11.96
CA ALA A 393 -9.23 39.69 12.05
C ALA A 393 -9.74 39.27 10.67
N VAL A 394 -9.93 37.96 10.48
CA VAL A 394 -10.48 37.34 9.26
C VAL A 394 -11.78 36.63 9.60
N ASP A 395 -12.81 36.78 8.78
CA ASP A 395 -14.04 35.97 8.87
C ASP A 395 -13.79 34.66 8.12
N MET A 396 -13.72 33.56 8.86
CA MET A 396 -13.30 32.28 8.30
C MET A 396 -14.44 31.67 7.47
N PRO A 397 -14.15 31.22 6.23
CA PRO A 397 -15.17 30.58 5.40
C PRO A 397 -15.51 29.19 5.95
N SER A 398 -16.66 28.68 5.52
CA SER A 398 -17.00 27.26 5.63
C SER A 398 -17.66 26.80 4.34
N PHE A 399 -17.31 25.61 3.86
CA PHE A 399 -17.90 25.07 2.63
C PHE A 399 -19.07 24.13 2.94
N ASN A 400 -20.23 24.43 2.37
CA ASN A 400 -21.42 23.61 2.53
C ASN A 400 -21.52 22.60 1.37
N PHE A 401 -21.10 21.36 1.61
CA PHE A 401 -21.14 20.28 0.61
C PHE A 401 -22.54 19.96 0.08
N LYS A 402 -23.61 20.28 0.82
CA LYS A 402 -25.00 20.05 0.36
C LYS A 402 -25.39 21.07 -0.71
N THR A 403 -25.15 22.36 -0.43
CA THR A 403 -25.47 23.45 -1.37
C THR A 403 -24.39 23.63 -2.44
N GLY A 404 -23.17 23.14 -2.18
CA GLY A 404 -21.99 23.36 -3.00
C GLY A 404 -21.50 24.80 -2.97
N LYS A 405 -21.72 25.53 -1.87
CA LYS A 405 -21.40 26.96 -1.76
C LYS A 405 -20.60 27.29 -0.51
N ARG A 406 -19.76 28.31 -0.62
CA ARG A 406 -19.08 28.93 0.53
C ARG A 406 -20.07 29.74 1.37
N GLU A 407 -19.94 29.64 2.68
CA GLU A 407 -20.75 30.35 3.66
C GLU A 407 -19.86 31.01 4.72
N TYR A 408 -20.27 32.18 5.20
CA TYR A 408 -19.65 32.84 6.36
C TYR A 408 -20.59 32.77 7.53
N ARG A 409 -20.15 32.11 8.61
CA ARG A 409 -20.97 31.84 9.80
C ARG A 409 -20.60 32.74 10.99
N GLY A 410 -19.94 33.87 10.71
CA GLY A 410 -19.48 34.85 11.70
C GLY A 410 -18.32 34.37 12.56
N ARG A 411 -17.58 33.33 12.13
CA ARG A 411 -16.42 32.80 12.84
C ARG A 411 -15.22 33.69 12.52
N LYS A 412 -14.97 34.69 13.36
CA LYS A 412 -13.77 35.53 13.24
C LYS A 412 -12.55 34.88 13.91
N LEU A 413 -11.41 34.93 13.24
CA LEU A 413 -10.12 34.48 13.75
C LEU A 413 -9.09 35.61 13.69
N THR A 414 -8.25 35.69 14.71
CA THR A 414 -7.07 36.56 14.78
C THR A 414 -5.95 35.77 15.42
N LEU A 415 -4.73 35.84 14.87
CA LEU A 415 -3.58 35.15 15.46
C LEU A 415 -2.84 36.04 16.45
N GLY A 416 -2.68 35.54 17.67
CA GLY A 416 -1.75 36.07 18.66
C GLY A 416 -0.38 35.41 18.60
N ALA A 417 0.44 35.71 19.61
CA ALA A 417 1.82 35.24 19.72
C ALA A 417 1.92 33.72 19.82
N ASP A 418 1.00 33.07 20.52
CA ASP A 418 1.01 31.61 20.74
C ASP A 418 0.09 30.85 19.78
N ASP A 419 -0.68 31.57 18.97
CA ASP A 419 -1.62 30.99 18.02
C ASP A 419 -0.91 30.38 16.82
N ILE A 420 -1.42 29.22 16.38
CA ILE A 420 -0.91 28.45 15.24
C ILE A 420 -2.10 27.84 14.49
N LEU A 421 -2.10 27.84 13.16
CA LEU A 421 -3.12 27.10 12.40
C LEU A 421 -2.62 25.70 12.10
N VAL A 422 -3.51 24.73 12.28
CA VAL A 422 -3.31 23.35 11.85
C VAL A 422 -4.21 23.11 10.65
N ILE A 423 -3.63 23.22 9.46
CA ILE A 423 -4.32 23.23 8.18
C ILE A 423 -4.20 21.86 7.54
N GLU A 424 -5.32 21.19 7.29
CA GLU A 424 -5.34 19.87 6.67
C GLU A 424 -6.07 19.90 5.32
N GLY A 425 -5.52 19.18 4.33
CA GLY A 425 -6.17 18.94 3.05
C GLY A 425 -5.17 18.46 1.99
N ILE A 426 -5.68 17.93 0.89
CA ILE A 426 -4.86 17.21 -0.11
C ILE A 426 -3.77 18.09 -0.76
N HIS A 427 -3.99 19.40 -0.84
CA HIS A 427 -3.05 20.35 -1.44
C HIS A 427 -2.11 21.02 -0.44
N GLY A 428 -2.13 20.66 0.85
CA GLY A 428 -1.36 21.35 1.90
C GLY A 428 0.14 21.42 1.63
N LEU A 429 0.69 20.48 0.86
CA LEU A 429 2.11 20.46 0.48
C LEU A 429 2.41 21.22 -0.81
N ASN A 430 1.42 21.52 -1.64
CA ASN A 430 1.61 22.16 -2.94
C ASN A 430 2.03 23.63 -2.77
N ASP A 431 3.22 23.99 -3.25
CA ASP A 431 3.75 25.35 -3.13
C ASP A 431 2.84 26.41 -3.78
N ARG A 432 2.12 26.08 -4.86
CA ARG A 432 1.18 27.01 -5.51
C ARG A 432 0.05 27.42 -4.56
N LEU A 433 -0.39 26.55 -3.65
CA LEU A 433 -1.43 26.86 -2.67
C LEU A 433 -0.98 27.97 -1.71
N SER A 434 0.27 27.92 -1.25
CA SER A 434 0.78 28.77 -0.16
C SER A 434 1.91 29.70 -0.60
N GLN A 435 1.96 30.05 -1.88
CA GLN A 435 3.07 30.75 -2.51
C GLN A 435 3.31 32.16 -1.93
N LEU A 436 2.29 32.83 -1.40
CA LEU A 436 2.42 34.15 -0.79
C LEU A 436 2.66 34.11 0.72
N ILE A 437 2.78 32.91 1.30
CA ILE A 437 3.08 32.71 2.72
C ILE A 437 4.58 32.43 2.86
N PRO A 438 5.33 33.23 3.64
CA PRO A 438 6.77 33.03 3.82
C PRO A 438 7.12 31.62 4.35
N PRO A 439 8.12 30.91 3.76
CA PRO A 439 8.48 29.54 4.16
C PRO A 439 8.82 29.37 5.64
N GLU A 440 9.44 30.36 6.27
CA GLU A 440 9.81 30.35 7.68
C GLU A 440 8.60 30.17 8.61
N HIS A 441 7.42 30.61 8.19
CA HIS A 441 6.17 30.48 8.94
C HIS A 441 5.46 29.14 8.75
N LYS A 442 5.92 28.31 7.82
CA LYS A 442 5.29 27.03 7.45
C LYS A 442 6.04 25.84 8.03
N PHE A 443 5.30 24.82 8.43
CA PHE A 443 5.79 23.49 8.75
C PHE A 443 4.92 22.47 8.02
N LYS A 444 5.50 21.67 7.14
CA LYS A 444 4.80 20.77 6.23
C LYS A 444 4.89 19.32 6.69
N ILE A 445 3.75 18.65 6.82
CA ILE A 445 3.63 17.25 7.22
C ILE A 445 2.96 16.47 6.09
N TYR A 446 3.65 15.44 5.60
CA TYR A 446 3.02 14.41 4.79
C TYR A 446 2.56 13.27 5.71
N ILE A 447 1.29 12.87 5.64
CA ILE A 447 0.76 11.75 6.44
C ILE A 447 0.20 10.66 5.52
N SER A 448 0.60 9.42 5.76
CA SER A 448 0.13 8.26 5.00
C SER A 448 0.05 7.00 5.87
N ALA A 449 -0.84 6.09 5.49
CA ALA A 449 -0.93 4.75 6.08
C ALA A 449 0.14 3.87 5.42
N LEU A 450 1.34 3.85 6.02
CA LEU A 450 2.48 3.11 5.51
C LEU A 450 2.59 1.79 6.29
N THR A 451 1.85 0.76 5.86
CA THR A 451 1.88 -0.57 6.50
C THR A 451 3.30 -1.02 6.84
N GLN A 452 3.45 -1.48 8.07
CA GLN A 452 4.73 -1.93 8.65
C GLN A 452 4.89 -3.45 8.56
N LEU A 453 3.80 -4.16 8.29
CA LEU A 453 3.76 -5.62 8.19
C LEU A 453 3.98 -6.09 6.77
N ASN A 454 4.75 -7.16 6.62
CA ASN A 454 4.75 -7.97 5.41
C ASN A 454 3.80 -9.15 5.55
N ILE A 455 3.34 -9.67 4.40
CA ILE A 455 2.57 -10.92 4.38
C ILE A 455 3.49 -12.08 4.78
N ASP A 456 4.66 -12.13 4.15
CA ASP A 456 5.76 -13.06 4.44
C ASP A 456 7.08 -12.45 3.91
N GLU A 457 8.16 -13.23 3.84
CA GLU A 457 9.49 -12.79 3.40
C GLU A 457 9.50 -12.16 2.00
N HIS A 458 8.62 -12.59 1.09
CA HIS A 458 8.67 -12.23 -0.33
C HIS A 458 7.46 -11.42 -0.80
N ASN A 459 6.42 -11.31 0.04
CA ASN A 459 5.17 -10.66 -0.30
C ASN A 459 4.96 -9.42 0.59
N PRO A 460 5.34 -8.21 0.14
CA PRO A 460 5.08 -6.99 0.89
C PRO A 460 3.59 -6.66 0.91
N LEU A 461 3.09 -6.13 2.02
CA LEU A 461 1.72 -5.68 2.12
C LEU A 461 1.54 -4.32 1.41
N SER A 462 0.46 -4.16 0.67
CA SER A 462 0.21 -2.93 -0.08
C SER A 462 -0.43 -1.85 0.79
N THR A 463 0.26 -0.71 0.96
CA THR A 463 -0.30 0.52 1.55
C THR A 463 -1.58 0.98 0.86
N THR A 464 -1.69 0.70 -0.45
CA THR A 464 -2.88 1.04 -1.25
C THR A 464 -4.07 0.20 -0.85
N ASP A 465 -3.87 -1.09 -0.57
CA ASP A 465 -4.95 -1.99 -0.16
C ASP A 465 -5.42 -1.66 1.27
N GLU A 466 -4.50 -1.35 2.18
CA GLU A 466 -4.82 -0.91 3.54
C GLU A 466 -5.73 0.34 3.52
N ARG A 467 -5.34 1.38 2.78
CA ARG A 467 -6.16 2.60 2.66
C ARG A 467 -7.51 2.34 1.99
N LEU A 468 -7.58 1.44 1.01
CA LEU A 468 -8.85 1.06 0.39
C LEU A 468 -9.77 0.36 1.41
N ILE A 469 -9.24 -0.54 2.23
CA ILE A 469 -10.00 -1.21 3.30
C ILE A 469 -10.47 -0.19 4.35
N ARG A 470 -9.58 0.71 4.80
CA ARG A 470 -9.96 1.86 5.66
C ARG A 470 -11.11 2.66 5.05
N ARG A 471 -11.04 2.93 3.74
CA ARG A 471 -12.06 3.70 3.02
C ARG A 471 -13.40 2.98 2.95
N ILE A 472 -13.40 1.69 2.62
CA ILE A 472 -14.62 0.87 2.56
C ILE A 472 -15.35 0.89 3.89
N VAL A 473 -14.63 0.69 5.00
CA VAL A 473 -15.24 0.67 6.35
C VAL A 473 -15.79 2.05 6.73
N ARG A 474 -15.02 3.12 6.50
CA ARG A 474 -15.45 4.48 6.81
C ARG A 474 -16.64 4.92 5.97
N ASP A 475 -16.57 4.77 4.65
CA ASP A 475 -17.57 5.29 3.72
C ASP A 475 -18.92 4.59 3.94
N ALA A 476 -18.93 3.28 4.19
CA ALA A 476 -20.14 2.53 4.54
C ALA A 476 -20.77 3.01 5.86
N ARG A 477 -19.94 3.33 6.85
CA ARG A 477 -20.41 3.76 8.17
C ARG A 477 -20.90 5.21 8.20
N THR A 478 -20.14 6.15 7.61
CA THR A 478 -20.38 7.60 7.81
C THR A 478 -20.98 8.30 6.62
N ARG A 479 -20.84 7.74 5.40
CA ARG A 479 -21.27 8.37 4.15
C ARG A 479 -22.45 7.68 3.48
N GLY A 480 -22.84 6.50 3.96
CA GLY A 480 -23.90 5.69 3.35
C GLY A 480 -23.53 5.15 1.96
N THR A 481 -22.25 5.19 1.60
CA THR A 481 -21.71 4.67 0.34
C THR A 481 -21.32 3.22 0.54
N ASN A 482 -21.83 2.31 -0.28
CA ASN A 482 -21.54 0.89 -0.10
C ASN A 482 -20.15 0.51 -0.65
N ALA A 483 -19.67 -0.69 -0.33
CA ALA A 483 -18.32 -1.13 -0.71
C ALA A 483 -18.11 -1.23 -2.23
N MET A 484 -19.14 -1.59 -3.00
CA MET A 484 -19.09 -1.64 -4.47
C MET A 484 -18.82 -0.23 -5.03
N GLU A 485 -19.58 0.77 -4.60
CA GLU A 485 -19.40 2.17 -5.02
C GLU A 485 -18.00 2.70 -4.65
N THR A 486 -17.51 2.39 -3.44
CA THR A 486 -16.15 2.77 -3.01
C THR A 486 -15.07 2.14 -3.90
N ILE A 487 -15.21 0.86 -4.25
CA ILE A 487 -14.26 0.17 -5.14
C ILE A 487 -14.31 0.77 -6.54
N ALA A 488 -15.51 1.04 -7.07
CA ALA A 488 -15.70 1.65 -8.39
C ALA A 488 -15.05 3.03 -8.49
N MET A 489 -15.09 3.83 -7.42
CA MET A 489 -14.50 5.17 -7.36
C MET A 489 -12.97 5.15 -7.16
N TRP A 490 -12.40 4.06 -6.64
CA TRP A 490 -11.00 4.00 -6.23
C TRP A 490 -9.97 4.36 -7.32
N PRO A 491 -10.13 3.96 -8.60
CA PRO A 491 -9.22 4.38 -9.66
C PRO A 491 -9.14 5.90 -9.85
N SER A 492 -10.28 6.60 -9.76
CA SER A 492 -10.34 8.06 -9.85
C SER A 492 -9.61 8.73 -8.68
N VAL A 493 -9.85 8.23 -7.46
CA VAL A 493 -9.15 8.70 -6.25
C VAL A 493 -7.64 8.53 -6.40
N ARG A 494 -7.20 7.35 -6.87
CA ARG A 494 -5.78 7.06 -7.10
C ARG A 494 -5.17 7.91 -8.21
N LYS A 495 -5.96 8.38 -9.16
CA LYS A 495 -5.52 9.36 -10.16
C LYS A 495 -5.31 10.72 -9.51
N GLY A 496 -6.29 11.23 -8.77
CA GLY A 496 -6.17 12.49 -8.02
C GLY A 496 -4.98 12.52 -7.06
N GLU A 497 -4.71 11.43 -6.34
CA GLU A 497 -3.53 11.33 -5.47
C GLU A 497 -2.19 11.42 -6.23
N ARG A 498 -2.10 10.79 -7.42
CA ARG A 498 -0.90 10.82 -8.27
C ARG A 498 -0.64 12.18 -8.88
N GLU A 499 -1.69 12.94 -9.16
CA GLU A 499 -1.59 14.26 -9.78
C GLU A 499 -1.38 15.38 -8.73
N ASN A 500 -2.01 15.26 -7.57
CA ASN A 500 -2.15 16.37 -6.63
C ASN A 500 -1.42 16.20 -5.28
N ILE A 501 -0.97 14.99 -4.93
CA ILE A 501 -0.41 14.69 -3.61
C ILE A 501 1.02 14.14 -3.71
N PHE A 502 1.20 13.01 -4.39
CA PHE A 502 2.50 12.33 -4.47
C PHE A 502 3.62 13.19 -5.09
N PRO A 503 3.37 14.06 -6.09
CA PRO A 503 4.41 14.95 -6.60
C PRO A 503 4.98 15.93 -5.56
N PHE A 504 4.23 16.19 -4.48
CA PHE A 504 4.58 17.16 -3.44
C PHE A 504 4.99 16.50 -2.12
N GLN A 505 4.90 15.17 -1.98
CA GLN A 505 5.14 14.49 -0.70
C GLN A 505 6.56 14.74 -0.15
N GLU A 506 7.55 14.87 -1.05
CA GLU A 506 8.95 15.09 -0.70
C GLU A 506 9.25 16.52 -0.23
N GLN A 507 8.31 17.45 -0.46
CA GLN A 507 8.39 18.82 0.04
C GLN A 507 8.02 18.93 1.53
N ALA A 508 7.58 17.84 2.16
CA ALA A 508 7.26 17.84 3.58
C ALA A 508 8.52 17.94 4.45
N ASP A 509 8.44 18.67 5.55
CA ASP A 509 9.49 18.71 6.57
C ASP A 509 9.56 17.36 7.31
N VAL A 510 8.41 16.73 7.55
CA VAL A 510 8.28 15.42 8.20
C VAL A 510 7.26 14.55 7.46
N MET A 511 7.57 13.26 7.33
CA MET A 511 6.62 12.22 6.95
C MET A 511 6.12 11.50 8.20
N PHE A 512 4.80 11.33 8.31
CA PHE A 512 4.15 10.69 9.45
C PHE A 512 3.42 9.42 8.99
N ASN A 513 3.80 8.29 9.59
CA ASN A 513 3.13 7.02 9.37
C ASN A 513 1.93 6.88 10.31
N SER A 514 0.71 6.81 9.75
CA SER A 514 -0.52 6.62 10.50
C SER A 514 -0.99 5.15 10.59
N ALA A 515 -0.22 4.20 10.05
CA ALA A 515 -0.53 2.78 10.14
C ALA A 515 -0.28 2.25 11.55
N LEU A 516 -1.18 1.39 12.02
CA LEU A 516 -1.11 0.65 13.28
C LEU A 516 -1.02 -0.84 12.94
N VAL A 517 -0.04 -1.56 13.48
CA VAL A 517 0.22 -2.97 13.08
C VAL A 517 -0.99 -3.89 13.25
N TYR A 518 -1.89 -3.57 14.19
CA TYR A 518 -3.04 -4.40 14.51
C TYR A 518 -4.29 -4.05 13.68
N GLU A 519 -4.27 -2.99 12.88
CA GLU A 519 -5.51 -2.40 12.35
C GLU A 519 -6.23 -3.29 11.35
N LEU A 520 -5.53 -4.04 10.51
CA LEU A 520 -6.17 -4.91 9.52
C LEU A 520 -6.89 -6.09 10.18
N ALA A 521 -6.41 -6.55 11.33
CA ALA A 521 -7.10 -7.55 12.14
C ALA A 521 -8.43 -7.02 12.69
N VAL A 522 -8.51 -5.73 13.01
CA VAL A 522 -9.74 -5.05 13.45
C VAL A 522 -10.65 -4.73 12.26
N LEU A 523 -10.11 -4.07 11.23
CA LEU A 523 -10.84 -3.65 10.03
C LEU A 523 -11.49 -4.84 9.32
N LYS A 524 -10.87 -6.02 9.36
CA LYS A 524 -11.42 -7.27 8.83
C LYS A 524 -12.85 -7.52 9.29
N VAL A 525 -13.12 -7.34 10.59
CA VAL A 525 -14.44 -7.61 11.21
C VAL A 525 -15.54 -6.75 10.57
N TYR A 526 -15.19 -5.54 10.12
CA TYR A 526 -16.11 -4.60 9.49
C TYR A 526 -16.11 -4.71 7.96
N ALA A 527 -14.96 -4.97 7.35
CA ALA A 527 -14.79 -5.01 5.90
C ALA A 527 -15.33 -6.29 5.27
N GLU A 528 -15.17 -7.46 5.89
CA GLU A 528 -15.61 -8.73 5.30
C GLU A 528 -17.12 -8.75 5.00
N PRO A 529 -18.04 -8.37 5.92
CA PRO A 529 -19.47 -8.33 5.63
C PRO A 529 -19.82 -7.41 4.46
N LEU A 530 -19.16 -6.25 4.36
CA LEU A 530 -19.38 -5.28 3.28
C LEU A 530 -18.92 -5.84 1.93
N LEU A 531 -17.76 -6.51 1.90
CA LEU A 531 -17.20 -7.13 0.70
C LEU A 531 -18.01 -8.35 0.24
N PHE A 532 -18.53 -9.16 1.17
CA PHE A 532 -19.42 -10.28 0.85
C PHE A 532 -20.78 -9.83 0.29
N GLY A 533 -21.20 -8.60 0.58
CA GLY A 533 -22.42 -8.01 0.04
C GLY A 533 -22.34 -7.64 -1.45
N ILE A 534 -21.17 -7.72 -2.06
CA ILE A 534 -20.96 -7.40 -3.49
C ILE A 534 -21.38 -8.59 -4.36
N GLU A 535 -22.29 -8.36 -5.31
CA GLU A 535 -22.82 -9.38 -6.22
C GLU A 535 -21.75 -9.90 -7.18
N ARG A 536 -21.93 -11.12 -7.70
CA ARG A 536 -20.87 -11.83 -8.45
C ARG A 536 -20.70 -11.39 -9.91
N ASP A 537 -21.71 -10.73 -10.44
CA ASP A 537 -21.84 -10.28 -11.83
C ASP A 537 -21.45 -8.81 -12.01
N CYS A 538 -21.24 -8.06 -10.93
CA CYS A 538 -20.71 -6.70 -11.02
C CYS A 538 -19.19 -6.67 -11.30
N PRO A 539 -18.67 -5.62 -11.97
CA PRO A 539 -17.24 -5.48 -12.26
C PRO A 539 -16.34 -5.49 -11.02
N GLU A 540 -16.83 -4.97 -9.90
CA GLU A 540 -16.07 -4.79 -8.64
C GLU A 540 -15.83 -6.11 -7.90
N TYR A 541 -16.58 -7.17 -8.23
CA TYR A 541 -16.50 -8.46 -7.55
C TYR A 541 -15.11 -9.07 -7.54
N LEU A 542 -14.34 -8.91 -8.63
CA LEU A 542 -12.97 -9.44 -8.71
C LEU A 542 -12.06 -8.80 -7.67
N GLU A 543 -12.19 -7.49 -7.48
CA GLU A 543 -11.43 -6.75 -6.48
C GLU A 543 -11.92 -7.09 -5.06
N ALA A 544 -13.23 -7.22 -4.86
CA ALA A 544 -13.80 -7.63 -3.58
C ALA A 544 -13.28 -9.01 -3.15
N LYS A 545 -13.32 -9.99 -4.06
CA LYS A 545 -12.78 -11.33 -3.84
C LYS A 545 -11.28 -11.32 -3.51
N ARG A 546 -10.53 -10.43 -4.16
CA ARG A 546 -9.11 -10.25 -3.85
C ARG A 546 -8.94 -9.67 -2.44
N LEU A 547 -9.63 -8.60 -2.08
CA LEU A 547 -9.54 -8.03 -0.72
C LEU A 547 -9.93 -9.07 0.36
N LEU A 548 -10.98 -9.87 0.13
CA LEU A 548 -11.34 -10.98 1.02
C LEU A 548 -10.20 -12.01 1.15
N LYS A 549 -9.51 -12.36 0.05
CA LYS A 549 -8.37 -13.30 0.10
C LYS A 549 -7.20 -12.73 0.91
N LEU A 550 -6.98 -11.41 0.86
CA LEU A 550 -5.98 -10.70 1.67
C LEU A 550 -6.36 -10.71 3.15
N LEU A 551 -7.61 -10.32 3.47
CA LEU A 551 -8.12 -10.32 4.82
C LEU A 551 -8.09 -11.73 5.45
N ASP A 552 -8.26 -12.79 4.66
CA ASP A 552 -8.18 -14.19 5.11
C ASP A 552 -6.83 -14.59 5.74
N TYR A 553 -5.77 -13.79 5.60
CA TYR A 553 -4.50 -14.03 6.31
C TYR A 553 -4.50 -13.55 7.77
N PHE A 554 -5.39 -12.65 8.16
CA PHE A 554 -5.41 -12.07 9.51
C PHE A 554 -6.36 -12.84 10.42
N LEU A 555 -5.95 -13.11 11.66
CA LEU A 555 -6.90 -13.43 12.72
C LEU A 555 -7.70 -12.17 13.09
N PRO A 556 -9.02 -12.27 13.33
CA PRO A 556 -9.84 -11.13 13.68
C PRO A 556 -9.51 -10.65 15.09
N MET A 557 -9.54 -9.32 15.30
CA MET A 557 -9.42 -8.71 16.62
C MET A 557 -10.60 -7.77 16.88
N PRO A 558 -11.23 -7.80 18.07
CA PRO A 558 -12.34 -6.90 18.37
C PRO A 558 -11.88 -5.44 18.46
N ALA A 559 -12.81 -4.51 18.27
CA ALA A 559 -12.55 -3.08 18.46
C ALA A 559 -12.63 -2.62 19.94
N ASP A 560 -12.95 -3.54 20.84
CA ASP A 560 -12.90 -3.33 22.29
C ASP A 560 -11.48 -2.97 22.70
N GLY A 561 -11.34 -2.01 23.62
CA GLY A 561 -10.04 -1.57 24.10
C GLY A 561 -9.33 -0.52 23.24
N ILE A 562 -9.76 -0.27 21.99
CA ILE A 562 -9.17 0.80 21.17
C ILE A 562 -9.46 2.16 21.84
N PRO A 563 -8.46 2.99 22.16
CA PRO A 563 -8.68 4.31 22.74
C PRO A 563 -9.59 5.17 21.87
N ASN A 564 -10.45 5.99 22.49
CA ASN A 564 -11.37 6.87 21.76
C ASN A 564 -10.64 7.98 20.97
N ASN A 565 -9.38 8.28 21.29
CA ASN A 565 -8.52 9.20 20.57
C ASN A 565 -7.62 8.50 19.53
N SER A 566 -7.73 7.18 19.32
CA SER A 566 -6.95 6.47 18.29
C SER A 566 -7.30 6.96 16.89
N LEU A 567 -6.31 6.98 15.99
CA LEU A 567 -6.55 7.28 14.56
C LEU A 567 -7.51 6.27 13.91
N LEU A 568 -7.51 5.01 14.40
CA LEU A 568 -8.36 3.95 13.86
C LEU A 568 -9.85 4.24 14.09
N ARG A 569 -10.19 5.03 15.12
CA ARG A 569 -11.58 5.41 15.45
C ARG A 569 -12.25 6.27 14.39
N GLU A 570 -11.48 6.89 13.49
CA GLU A 570 -12.01 7.52 12.28
C GLU A 570 -12.80 6.51 11.43
N PHE A 571 -12.23 5.32 11.27
CA PHE A 571 -12.75 4.29 10.38
C PHE A 571 -13.81 3.43 11.10
N VAL A 572 -13.45 2.83 12.24
CA VAL A 572 -14.32 1.86 12.94
C VAL A 572 -15.33 2.50 13.90
N GLY A 573 -15.20 3.80 14.18
CA GLY A 573 -16.10 4.57 15.05
C GLY A 573 -15.78 4.51 16.53
N GLY A 574 -16.43 5.39 17.30
CA GLY A 574 -16.15 5.61 18.73
C GLY A 574 -15.09 6.69 18.99
N SER A 575 -14.83 7.58 18.02
CA SER A 575 -13.90 8.69 18.18
C SER A 575 -14.41 9.71 19.19
N CYS A 576 -13.52 10.28 20.00
CA CYS A 576 -13.81 11.47 20.81
C CYS A 576 -13.75 12.78 19.99
N PHE A 577 -13.26 12.71 18.76
CA PHE A 577 -13.26 13.83 17.82
C PHE A 577 -14.44 13.73 16.87
N ASN A 578 -14.91 14.88 16.38
CA ASN A 578 -15.90 14.94 15.31
C ASN A 578 -15.17 14.76 13.97
N VAL A 579 -15.15 13.54 13.46
CA VAL A 579 -14.40 13.10 12.26
C VAL A 579 -15.30 12.43 11.23
#